data_AF-K5DKS0-F1
#
_entry.id   AF-K5DKS0-F1
#
_cell.length_a   1.000
_cell.length_b   1.000
_cell.length_c   1.000
_cell.angle_alpha   90.00
_cell.angle_beta   90.00
_cell.angle_gamma   90.00
#
_symmetry.space_group_name_H-M   'P 1'
#
loop_
_entity.id
_entity.type
_entity.pdbx_description
1 polymer ?
#
loop_
_entity_poly.entity_id
_entity_poly.type
_entity_poly.pdbx_seq_one_letter_code
_entity_poly.pdbx_strand_id
1 'polypeptide(L)'
;MAPVNYCDQRQAQRRIVRTCGLLYFEKALPSFPRAFHPVGIFTRDFSKNACGILSPVELFPEEEVRLILPTFWLQLRVVRAYRHQAKCFEIGMRLLHRNSPSRDAFVVGGRFAEVEKG
;
A
#
# COMPACT_ATOMS: atom_id res chain seq x y z
N MET A 1 -32.64 14.90 11.80
CA MET A 1 -32.43 13.54 11.24
C MET A 1 -30.95 13.39 10.95
N ALA A 2 -30.20 12.65 11.78
CA ALA A 2 -28.80 12.33 11.49
C ALA A 2 -28.77 11.31 10.34
N PRO A 3 -27.87 11.45 9.35
CA PRO A 3 -27.77 10.46 8.28
C PRO A 3 -27.40 9.10 8.86
N VAL A 4 -28.15 8.10 8.43
CA VAL A 4 -27.99 6.69 8.81
C VAL A 4 -26.56 6.26 8.47
N ASN A 5 -25.78 5.90 9.49
CA ASN A 5 -24.46 5.32 9.33
C ASN A 5 -24.57 4.07 8.45
N TYR A 6 -24.10 4.19 7.20
CA TYR A 6 -23.94 3.04 6.31
C TYR A 6 -23.06 2.03 7.03
N CYS A 7 -23.65 0.89 7.37
CA CYS A 7 -23.12 -0.21 8.15
C CYS A 7 -21.58 -0.37 8.01
N ASP A 8 -20.85 0.05 9.04
CA ASP A 8 -19.44 -0.30 9.21
C ASP A 8 -19.37 -1.75 9.72
N GLN A 9 -19.81 -2.70 8.89
CA GLN A 9 -19.74 -4.15 9.16
C GLN A 9 -18.30 -4.63 9.00
N ARG A 10 -17.40 -4.12 9.85
CA ARG A 10 -16.01 -4.55 9.88
C ARG A 10 -15.96 -5.99 10.40
N GLN A 11 -15.56 -6.91 9.53
CA GLN A 11 -15.42 -8.33 9.89
C GLN A 11 -14.18 -8.62 10.75
N ALA A 12 -13.23 -7.69 10.87
CA ALA A 12 -11.98 -7.90 11.60
C ALA A 12 -11.50 -6.64 12.33
N GLN A 13 -10.96 -6.83 13.55
CA GLN A 13 -10.33 -5.78 14.33
C GLN A 13 -9.08 -5.24 13.62
N ARG A 14 -8.93 -3.92 13.61
CA ARG A 14 -7.72 -3.23 13.11
C ARG A 14 -6.86 -2.78 14.28
N ARG A 15 -5.58 -3.09 14.23
CA ARG A 15 -4.56 -2.58 15.16
C ARG A 15 -3.91 -1.36 14.52
N ILE A 16 -3.88 -0.26 15.27
CA ILE A 16 -3.18 0.95 14.85
C ILE A 16 -1.68 0.66 14.92
N VAL A 17 -0.99 0.86 13.80
CA VAL A 17 0.46 0.71 13.69
C VAL A 17 0.95 1.82 12.81
N ARG A 18 1.84 2.66 13.34
CA ARG A 18 2.43 3.79 12.63
C ARG A 18 3.91 3.54 12.45
N THR A 19 4.29 3.18 11.24
CA THR A 19 5.69 3.03 10.82
C THR A 19 5.84 3.58 9.42
N CYS A 20 7.07 3.98 9.08
CA CYS A 20 7.44 4.27 7.71
C CYS A 20 7.58 2.95 6.93
N GLY A 21 7.33 3.03 5.63
CA GLY A 21 7.57 1.94 4.69
C GLY A 21 7.82 2.46 3.28
N LEU A 22 8.13 1.53 2.38
CA LEU A 22 8.26 1.81 0.95
C LEU A 22 7.11 1.13 0.19
N LEU A 23 6.54 1.84 -0.77
CA LEU A 23 5.49 1.34 -1.64
C LEU A 23 5.97 1.34 -3.09
N TYR A 24 5.85 0.20 -3.77
CA TYR A 24 6.07 0.08 -5.20
C TYR A 24 4.77 -0.25 -5.92
N PHE A 25 4.58 0.29 -7.12
CA PHE A 25 3.48 -0.10 -7.99
C PHE A 25 3.83 -1.41 -8.70
N GLU A 26 2.97 -2.43 -8.57
CA GLU A 26 3.10 -3.70 -9.29
C GLU A 26 2.20 -3.71 -10.53
N LYS A 27 0.94 -3.29 -10.37
CA LYS A 27 -0.04 -3.21 -11.45
C LYS A 27 -0.81 -1.89 -11.38
N ALA A 28 -0.50 -1.02 -12.34
CA ALA A 28 -1.23 0.22 -12.56
C ALA A 28 -2.55 -0.01 -13.33
N LEU A 29 -3.46 0.95 -13.26
CA LEU A 29 -4.61 0.99 -14.17
C LEU A 29 -4.15 1.38 -15.58
N PRO A 30 -4.73 0.82 -16.66
CA PRO A 30 -4.35 1.17 -18.04
C PRO A 30 -4.47 2.67 -18.36
N SER A 31 -5.44 3.34 -17.76
CA SER A 31 -5.67 4.78 -17.93
C SER A 31 -4.75 5.67 -17.07
N PHE A 32 -4.08 5.10 -16.07
CA PHE A 32 -3.19 5.80 -15.14
C PHE A 32 -1.85 5.07 -15.03
N PRO A 33 -1.01 5.12 -16.08
CA PRO A 33 0.30 4.48 -16.05
C PRO A 33 1.15 5.05 -14.92
N ARG A 34 1.91 4.18 -14.24
CA ARG A 34 2.77 4.55 -13.11
C ARG A 34 4.23 4.36 -13.48
N ALA A 35 5.08 5.27 -13.03
CA ALA A 35 6.52 5.05 -13.02
C ALA A 35 6.87 4.09 -11.88
N PHE A 36 7.81 3.17 -12.11
CA PHE A 36 8.24 2.15 -11.14
C PHE A 36 9.20 2.70 -10.06
N HIS A 37 8.93 3.91 -9.55
CA HIS A 37 9.71 4.50 -8.46
C HIS A 37 9.04 4.22 -7.10
N PRO A 38 9.82 3.90 -6.06
CA PRO A 38 9.27 3.72 -4.73
C PRO A 38 8.73 5.03 -4.16
N VAL A 39 7.66 4.90 -3.38
CA VAL A 39 7.05 6.00 -2.64
C VAL A 39 7.17 5.72 -1.14
N GLY A 40 7.64 6.71 -0.39
CA GLY A 40 7.63 6.66 1.07
C GLY A 40 6.20 6.81 1.60
N ILE A 41 5.79 5.94 2.52
CA ILE A 41 4.44 5.93 3.11
C ILE A 41 4.52 5.88 4.63
N PHE A 42 3.40 6.21 5.28
CA PHE A 42 3.17 5.87 6.69
C PHE A 42 2.05 4.86 6.81
N THR A 43 2.28 3.77 7.55
CA THR A 43 1.19 2.87 7.91
C THR A 43 0.26 3.55 8.91
N ARG A 44 -1.02 3.21 8.86
CA ARG A 44 -2.02 3.67 9.82
C ARG A 44 -2.54 2.53 10.66
N ASP A 45 -2.92 1.44 10.00
CA ASP A 45 -3.55 0.29 10.64
C ASP A 45 -3.36 -1.00 9.85
N PHE A 46 -3.47 -2.12 10.56
CA PHE A 46 -3.50 -3.46 9.99
C PHE A 46 -4.66 -4.27 10.57
N SER A 47 -5.28 -5.11 9.75
CA SER A 47 -6.06 -6.26 10.21
C SER A 47 -5.45 -7.54 9.64
N LYS A 48 -6.09 -8.69 9.88
CA LYS A 48 -5.67 -9.97 9.29
C LYS A 48 -5.55 -9.91 7.77
N ASN A 49 -6.45 -9.18 7.10
CA ASN A 49 -6.64 -9.23 5.66
C ASN A 49 -6.58 -7.84 5.00
N ALA A 50 -6.20 -6.78 5.72
CA ALA A 50 -6.21 -5.42 5.20
C ALA A 50 -5.12 -4.55 5.82
N CYS A 51 -4.75 -3.51 5.08
CA CYS A 51 -3.80 -2.49 5.52
C CYS A 51 -4.34 -1.10 5.17
N GLY A 52 -4.19 -0.16 6.10
CA GLY A 52 -4.41 1.27 5.88
C GLY A 52 -3.07 2.01 5.88
N ILE A 53 -2.88 2.93 4.93
CA ILE A 53 -1.69 3.79 4.85
C ILE A 53 -2.07 5.25 4.58
N LEU A 54 -1.11 6.14 4.82
CA LEU A 54 -1.05 7.48 4.26
C LEU A 54 0.04 7.51 3.18
N SER A 55 -0.31 8.03 2.02
CA SER A 55 0.54 8.16 0.85
C SER A 55 0.63 9.63 0.41
N PRO A 56 1.80 10.11 -0.05
CA PRO A 56 1.94 11.43 -0.64
C PRO A 56 1.40 11.50 -2.08
N VAL A 57 1.16 10.35 -2.71
CA VAL A 57 0.60 10.24 -4.06
C VAL A 57 -0.75 9.55 -4.03
N GLU A 58 -1.62 9.92 -4.98
CA GLU A 58 -2.92 9.30 -5.15
C GLU A 58 -2.78 7.88 -5.69
N LEU A 59 -3.50 6.93 -5.11
CA LEU A 59 -3.67 5.56 -5.57
C LEU A 59 -5.14 5.35 -5.93
N PHE A 60 -5.41 4.54 -6.94
CA PHE A 60 -6.75 4.25 -7.43
C PHE A 60 -7.18 2.83 -7.07
N PRO A 61 -8.49 2.59 -6.87
CA PRO A 61 -9.02 1.24 -6.70
C PRO A 61 -8.51 0.29 -7.78
N GLU A 62 -8.33 -0.98 -7.40
CA GLU A 62 -7.82 -2.07 -8.24
C GLU A 62 -6.33 -2.02 -8.60
N GLU A 63 -5.62 -0.92 -8.35
CA GLU A 63 -4.16 -0.93 -8.43
C GLU A 63 -3.58 -1.96 -7.45
N GLU A 64 -2.55 -2.67 -7.90
CA GLU A 64 -1.79 -3.60 -7.06
C GLU A 64 -0.44 -2.99 -6.73
N VAL A 65 -0.10 -3.09 -5.46
CA VAL A 65 1.08 -2.46 -4.89
C VAL A 65 1.80 -3.43 -3.97
N ARG A 66 3.09 -3.21 -3.87
CA ARG A 66 3.96 -3.87 -2.91
C ARG A 66 4.27 -2.90 -1.78
N LEU A 67 3.98 -3.30 -0.54
CA LEU A 67 4.34 -2.56 0.66
C LEU A 67 5.48 -3.27 1.38
N ILE A 68 6.64 -2.62 1.48
CA ILE A 68 7.81 -3.12 2.18
C ILE A 68 7.91 -2.46 3.55
N LEU A 69 8.01 -3.29 4.59
CA LEU A 69 8.18 -2.90 5.99
C LEU A 69 9.45 -3.56 6.54
N PRO A 70 9.97 -3.11 7.69
CA PRO A 70 11.25 -3.61 8.22
C PRO A 70 11.33 -5.14 8.42
N THR A 71 10.20 -5.78 8.76
CA THR A 71 10.17 -7.20 9.16
C THR A 71 9.37 -8.11 8.22
N PHE A 72 8.71 -7.58 7.19
CA PHE A 72 7.97 -8.34 6.18
C PHE A 72 7.55 -7.41 5.04
N TRP A 73 7.03 -7.98 3.96
CA TRP A 73 6.41 -7.20 2.88
C TRP A 73 5.11 -7.83 2.42
N LEU A 74 4.24 -7.01 1.84
CA LEU A 74 2.89 -7.38 1.45
C LEU A 74 2.64 -7.06 -0.02
N GLN A 75 1.88 -7.91 -0.68
CA GLN A 75 1.20 -7.59 -1.93
C GLN A 75 -0.24 -7.24 -1.61
N LEU A 76 -0.69 -6.10 -2.12
CA LEU A 76 -1.92 -5.45 -1.71
C LEU A 76 -2.68 -4.98 -2.94
N ARG A 77 -4.01 -5.04 -2.88
CA ARG A 77 -4.87 -4.37 -3.87
C ARG A 77 -5.60 -3.21 -3.21
N VAL A 78 -5.58 -2.05 -3.87
CA VAL A 78 -6.29 -0.85 -3.43
C VAL A 78 -7.80 -1.09 -3.53
N VAL A 79 -8.52 -0.75 -2.45
CA VAL A 79 -9.98 -0.88 -2.36
C VAL A 79 -10.64 0.49 -2.22
N ARG A 80 -9.98 1.43 -1.51
CA ARG A 80 -10.46 2.80 -1.35
C ARG A 80 -9.30 3.77 -1.24
N ALA A 81 -9.55 5.00 -1.69
CA ALA A 81 -8.66 6.14 -1.51
C ALA A 81 -9.48 7.34 -1.05
N TYR A 82 -8.94 8.12 -0.12
CA TYR A 82 -9.53 9.37 0.35
C TYR A 82 -8.47 10.44 0.42
N ARG A 83 -8.73 11.60 -0.18
CA ARG A 83 -7.81 12.73 -0.16
C ARG A 83 -8.10 13.62 1.04
N HIS A 84 -7.14 13.74 1.96
CA HIS A 84 -7.22 14.68 3.08
C HIS A 84 -6.71 16.07 2.68
N GLN A 85 -5.60 16.12 1.92
CA GLN A 85 -4.97 17.36 1.45
C GLN A 85 -4.27 17.15 0.10
N ALA A 86 -3.58 18.18 -0.40
CA ALA A 86 -2.95 18.17 -1.71
C ALA A 86 -2.01 16.96 -1.93
N LYS A 87 -1.26 16.56 -0.89
CA LYS A 87 -0.26 15.47 -0.87
C LYS A 87 -0.47 14.52 0.31
N CYS A 88 -1.73 14.29 0.71
CA CYS A 88 -2.05 13.39 1.82
C CYS A 88 -3.27 12.57 1.45
N PHE A 89 -3.02 11.31 1.09
CA PHE A 89 -4.03 10.36 0.66
C PHE A 89 -4.08 9.20 1.64
N GLU A 90 -5.24 8.98 2.23
CA GLU A 90 -5.53 7.78 2.98
C GLU A 90 -5.93 6.67 2.02
N ILE A 91 -5.18 5.57 2.04
CA ILE A 91 -5.43 4.43 1.17
C ILE A 91 -5.79 3.22 2.02
N GLY A 92 -6.89 2.57 1.66
CA GLY A 92 -7.33 1.29 2.22
C GLY A 92 -7.12 0.17 1.21
N MET A 93 -6.41 -0.88 1.63
CA MET A 93 -6.05 -2.00 0.77
C MET A 93 -6.44 -3.33 1.40
N ARG A 94 -6.70 -4.32 0.55
CA ARG A 94 -6.85 -5.73 0.94
C ARG A 94 -5.56 -6.51 0.69
N LEU A 95 -5.29 -7.48 1.55
CA LEU A 95 -4.15 -8.38 1.44
C LEU A 95 -4.35 -9.37 0.29
N LEU A 96 -3.34 -9.47 -0.58
CA LEU A 96 -3.21 -10.55 -1.55
C LEU A 96 -2.25 -11.61 -0.99
N HIS A 97 -1.02 -11.20 -0.65
CA HIS A 97 0.02 -12.08 -0.12
C HIS A 97 0.84 -11.39 0.97
N ARG A 98 1.29 -12.18 1.95
CA ARG A 98 2.26 -11.76 2.97
C ARG A 98 3.53 -12.58 2.79
N ASN A 99 4.66 -11.90 2.79
CA ASN A 99 5.96 -12.49 2.50
C ASN A 99 6.97 -12.19 3.61
N SER A 100 7.89 -13.12 3.84
CA SER A 100 9.05 -12.92 4.73
C SER A 100 10.02 -11.91 4.13
N PRO A 101 10.88 -11.26 4.94
CA PRO A 101 11.94 -10.39 4.44
C PRO A 101 12.80 -11.10 3.39
N SER A 102 12.96 -10.48 2.23
CA SER A 102 13.86 -10.95 1.16
C SER A 102 14.37 -9.73 0.39
N ARG A 103 15.54 -9.88 -0.26
CA ARG A 103 16.04 -8.90 -1.23
C ARG A 103 15.10 -8.74 -2.42
N ASP A 104 14.34 -9.79 -2.75
CA ASP A 104 13.36 -9.78 -3.85
C ASP A 104 12.24 -8.76 -3.63
N ALA A 105 12.01 -8.36 -2.37
CA ALA A 105 11.04 -7.31 -2.05
C ALA A 105 11.35 -6.00 -2.81
N PHE A 106 12.62 -5.73 -3.10
CA PHE A 106 13.08 -4.50 -3.76
C PHE A 106 13.24 -4.64 -5.28
N VAL A 107 13.00 -5.83 -5.83
CA VAL A 107 13.14 -6.09 -7.28
C VAL A 107 11.82 -5.77 -7.97
N VAL A 108 11.84 -4.80 -8.88
CA VAL A 108 10.66 -4.38 -9.64
C VAL A 108 10.98 -4.47 -11.13
N GLY A 109 10.13 -5.15 -11.90
CA GLY A 109 10.31 -5.29 -13.35
C GLY A 109 11.53 -6.10 -13.79
N GLY A 110 12.03 -7.02 -12.96
CA GLY A 110 13.14 -7.92 -13.30
C GLY A 110 14.54 -7.28 -13.28
N ARG A 111 14.68 -6.02 -12.84
CA ARG A 111 15.98 -5.37 -12.66
C ARG A 111 16.23 -5.21 -11.17
N PHE A 112 17.15 -6.02 -10.63
CA PHE A 112 18.06 -5.43 -9.66
C PHE A 112 18.75 -4.30 -10.41
N ALA A 113 18.68 -3.06 -9.92
CA ALA A 113 19.75 -2.14 -10.27
C ALA A 113 21.02 -2.88 -9.85
N GLU A 114 21.84 -3.28 -10.81
CA GLU A 114 23.13 -3.89 -10.54
C GLU A 114 23.83 -2.94 -9.58
N VAL A 115 23.94 -3.35 -8.32
CA VAL A 115 24.84 -2.71 -7.40
C VAL A 115 26.21 -3.07 -7.95
N GLU A 116 26.80 -2.14 -8.69
CA GLU A 116 28.19 -2.24 -9.15
C GLU A 116 29.02 -2.69 -7.95
N LYS A 117 29.58 -3.89 -8.07
CA LYS A 117 30.58 -4.39 -7.14
C LYS A 117 31.82 -3.51 -7.34
N GLY A 118 31.98 -2.50 -6.49
CA GLY A 118 33.27 -1.91 -6.17
C GLY A 118 34.07 -2.85 -5.29
#